data_AF-A0A7K2YLH4-F1
#
_entry.id   AF-A0A7K2YLH4-F1
#
_cell.length_a   1.000
_cell.length_b   1.000
_cell.length_c   1.000
_cell.angle_alpha   90.00
_cell.angle_beta   90.00
_cell.angle_gamma   90.00
#
_symmetry.space_group_name_H-M   'P 1'
#
loop_
_entity.id
_entity.type
_entity.pdbx_description
1 polymer ?
#
loop_
_entity_poly.entity_id
_entity_poly.type
_entity_poly.pdbx_seq_one_letter_code
_entity_poly.pdbx_strand_id
1 'polypeptide(L)'
;MTTTPHPVAHDALVCVDAPGMVIGGRDAQLRGHGVQGVYHDGRRTLSRNVLTIGGTEPEPLSGHVVAAGSVRYLAMRRFAADTTPDPALVVERTRHADGRERIVLRNTGRRPLRFPLELALGTDLIPLDALRAGHRPIDLPARVAAAGLGWSAPDGMSVRVVAEPAPDTALAAGATLRWDIGLDPARSWAVELRIVAEPVPGRAGPRAFSGQPPWAEPRVRSDDVRVAAWVEQGLRDLRALLVVPGPDLPTAPLPMAGAPWQLAPTGRDALWTART
;
A
#
# COMPACT_ATOMS: atom_id res chain seq x y z
N MET A 1 -4.48 21.69 -20.20
CA MET A 1 -4.68 20.34 -19.60
C MET A 1 -3.45 19.52 -19.92
N THR A 2 -2.49 19.48 -19.00
CA THR A 2 -1.32 18.61 -19.11
C THR A 2 -1.76 17.19 -18.76
N THR A 3 -1.87 16.32 -19.75
CA THR A 3 -2.02 14.88 -19.52
C THR A 3 -0.73 14.39 -18.89
N THR A 4 -0.71 14.27 -17.56
CA THR A 4 0.38 13.59 -16.87
C THR A 4 0.41 12.16 -17.43
N PRO A 5 1.47 11.75 -18.16
CA PRO A 5 1.53 10.42 -18.72
C PRO A 5 1.39 9.41 -17.58
N HIS A 6 0.74 8.27 -17.86
CA HIS A 6 0.79 7.13 -16.96
C HIS A 6 2.25 6.92 -16.52
N PRO A 7 2.54 6.66 -15.23
CA PRO A 7 3.89 6.27 -14.87
C PRO A 7 4.25 5.11 -15.79
N VAL A 8 5.24 5.34 -16.64
CA VAL A 8 5.80 4.29 -17.48
C VAL A 8 6.20 3.18 -16.52
N ALA A 9 5.82 1.94 -16.81
CA ALA A 9 5.83 0.83 -15.86
C ALA A 9 7.16 0.65 -15.10
N HIS A 10 8.27 1.18 -15.64
CA HIS A 10 9.60 1.15 -15.02
C HIS A 10 9.74 1.96 -13.72
N ASP A 11 8.89 2.96 -13.48
CA ASP A 11 8.96 3.80 -12.27
C ASP A 11 7.96 3.39 -11.18
N ALA A 12 7.08 2.43 -11.49
CA ALA A 12 6.11 1.92 -10.54
C ALA A 12 6.78 0.97 -9.53
N LEU A 13 6.53 1.22 -8.25
CA LEU A 13 6.82 0.27 -7.18
C LEU A 13 5.55 -0.56 -6.96
N VAL A 14 5.72 -1.88 -7.09
CA VAL A 14 4.65 -2.86 -6.97
C VAL A 14 5.02 -3.85 -5.88
N CYS A 15 4.10 -4.08 -4.95
CA CYS A 15 4.19 -5.21 -4.02
C CYS A 15 2.86 -5.95 -3.97
N VAL A 16 2.91 -7.26 -3.72
CA VAL A 16 1.78 -8.18 -3.74
C VAL A 16 1.84 -9.07 -2.50
N ASP A 17 0.69 -9.22 -1.87
CA ASP A 17 0.41 -10.22 -0.83
C ASP A 17 -1.05 -10.60 -1.05
N ALA A 18 -1.25 -11.49 -2.02
CA ALA A 18 -2.54 -11.74 -2.63
C ALA A 18 -3.58 -12.13 -1.56
N PRO A 19 -4.82 -11.60 -1.65
CA PRO A 19 -5.39 -10.84 -2.77
C PRO A 19 -5.06 -9.33 -2.75
N GLY A 20 -4.16 -8.90 -1.86
CA GLY A 20 -3.67 -7.54 -1.74
C GLY A 20 -2.60 -7.18 -2.77
N MET A 21 -2.63 -5.94 -3.26
CA MET A 21 -1.60 -5.39 -4.13
C MET A 21 -1.50 -3.87 -3.95
N VAL A 22 -0.30 -3.33 -4.05
CA VAL A 22 -0.05 -1.89 -4.03
C VAL A 22 0.68 -1.51 -5.30
N ILE A 23 0.26 -0.41 -5.92
CA ILE A 23 0.93 0.21 -7.06
C ILE A 23 1.15 1.68 -6.70
N GLY A 24 2.40 2.13 -6.65
CA GLY A 24 2.73 3.51 -6.30
C GLY A 24 3.96 4.04 -7.04
N GLY A 25 4.17 5.35 -6.99
CA GLY A 25 5.43 5.97 -7.41
C GLY A 25 6.50 5.89 -6.31
N ARG A 26 7.70 6.40 -6.60
CA ARG A 26 8.83 6.47 -5.65
C ARG A 26 8.68 7.54 -4.57
N ASP A 27 7.73 8.46 -4.72
CA ASP A 27 7.48 9.57 -3.80
C ASP A 27 6.57 9.20 -2.61
N ALA A 28 6.15 7.94 -2.52
CA ALA A 28 5.24 7.39 -1.52
C ALA A 28 3.80 7.92 -1.57
N GLN A 29 3.48 8.87 -2.46
CA GLN A 29 2.18 9.52 -2.52
C GLN A 29 1.26 8.81 -3.50
N LEU A 30 0.03 8.54 -3.07
CA LEU A 30 -1.04 8.06 -3.96
C LEU A 30 -1.95 9.25 -4.25
N ARG A 31 -2.04 9.65 -5.51
CA ARG A 31 -2.84 10.83 -5.95
C ARG A 31 -3.97 10.48 -6.90
N GLY A 32 -4.34 9.19 -6.99
CA GLY A 32 -5.39 8.69 -7.89
C GLY A 32 -5.01 8.67 -9.39
N HIS A 33 -3.74 8.92 -9.74
CA HIS A 33 -3.31 8.93 -11.14
C HIS A 33 -3.21 7.50 -11.70
N GLY A 34 -3.90 7.25 -12.82
CA GLY A 34 -3.85 5.97 -13.53
C GLY A 34 -4.21 4.79 -12.63
N VAL A 35 -3.30 3.83 -12.52
CA VAL A 35 -3.44 2.60 -11.72
C VAL A 35 -2.76 2.68 -10.35
N GLN A 36 -2.34 3.88 -9.91
CA GLN A 36 -1.84 4.02 -8.54
C GLN A 36 -2.96 3.71 -7.55
N GLY A 37 -2.64 2.97 -6.49
CA GLY A 37 -3.59 2.64 -5.45
C GLY A 37 -3.18 1.47 -4.57
N VAL A 38 -3.96 1.26 -3.52
CA VAL A 38 -4.02 0.02 -2.76
C VAL A 38 -5.20 -0.79 -3.29
N TYR A 39 -4.98 -2.06 -3.53
CA TYR A 39 -5.93 -2.98 -4.12
C TYR A 39 -6.15 -4.17 -3.19
N HIS A 40 -7.41 -4.63 -3.14
CA HIS A 40 -7.77 -5.90 -2.52
C HIS A 40 -8.77 -6.59 -3.43
N ASP A 41 -8.49 -7.83 -3.83
CA ASP A 41 -9.36 -8.62 -4.71
C ASP A 41 -9.74 -7.86 -6.00
N GLY A 42 -8.74 -7.23 -6.63
CA GLY A 42 -8.89 -6.48 -7.88
C GLY A 42 -9.60 -5.12 -7.76
N ARG A 43 -10.07 -4.72 -6.58
CA ARG A 43 -10.74 -3.43 -6.32
C ARG A 43 -9.77 -2.44 -5.72
N ARG A 44 -9.73 -1.20 -6.23
CA ARG A 44 -8.88 -0.13 -5.68
C ARG A 44 -9.48 0.39 -4.36
N THR A 45 -9.06 -0.21 -3.25
CA THR A 45 -9.53 0.15 -1.90
C THR A 45 -9.07 1.53 -1.45
N LEU A 46 -7.96 2.03 -2.00
CA LEU A 46 -7.49 3.40 -1.77
C LEU A 46 -6.87 3.96 -3.05
N SER A 47 -7.46 5.02 -3.60
CA SER A 47 -6.99 5.76 -4.79
C SER A 47 -6.03 6.89 -4.39
N ARG A 48 -6.31 7.54 -3.25
CA ARG A 48 -5.57 8.69 -2.73
C ARG A 48 -5.10 8.44 -1.31
N ASN A 49 -3.83 8.74 -1.06
CA ASN A 49 -3.19 8.70 0.24
C ASN A 49 -1.99 9.66 0.21
N VAL A 50 -2.29 10.94 0.41
CA VAL A 50 -1.32 12.03 0.36
C VAL A 50 -0.97 12.48 1.77
N LEU A 51 0.31 12.39 2.10
CA LEU A 51 0.88 12.86 3.37
C LEU A 51 1.42 14.29 3.20
N THR A 52 0.94 15.21 4.04
CA THR A 52 1.53 16.55 4.19
C THR A 52 1.98 16.80 5.63
N ILE A 53 3.06 17.58 5.77
CA ILE A 53 3.63 17.99 7.06
C ILE A 53 3.78 19.50 7.05
N GLY A 54 2.98 20.19 7.86
CA GLY A 54 2.85 21.64 7.80
C GLY A 54 2.31 22.11 6.44
N GLY A 55 1.37 21.37 5.85
CA GLY A 55 0.73 21.71 4.58
C GLY A 55 1.57 21.47 3.32
N THR A 56 2.73 20.81 3.43
CA THR A 56 3.57 20.48 2.27
C THR A 56 3.91 18.99 2.27
N GLU A 57 3.91 18.37 1.09
CA GLU A 57 4.39 16.99 0.94
C GLU A 57 5.90 16.90 1.28
N PRO A 58 6.34 15.85 1.99
CA PRO A 58 7.76 15.60 2.22
C PRO A 58 8.53 15.40 0.90
N GLU A 59 9.78 15.88 0.85
CA GLU A 59 10.67 15.72 -0.29
C GLU A 59 11.16 14.26 -0.36
N PRO A 60 10.87 13.53 -1.45
CA PRO A 60 11.20 12.11 -1.55
C PRO A 60 12.70 11.90 -1.77
N LEU A 61 13.27 10.90 -1.10
CA LEU A 61 14.68 10.53 -1.22
C LEU A 61 14.86 9.16 -1.86
N SER A 62 14.07 8.18 -1.44
CA SER A 62 14.09 6.85 -2.05
C SER A 62 12.78 6.10 -1.83
N GLY A 63 12.50 5.14 -2.70
CA GLY A 63 11.44 4.17 -2.56
C GLY A 63 11.88 2.86 -3.19
N HIS A 64 11.75 1.75 -2.45
CA HIS A 64 12.15 0.43 -2.93
C HIS A 64 11.28 -0.67 -2.32
N VAL A 65 11.05 -1.73 -3.10
CA VAL A 65 10.42 -2.97 -2.62
C VAL A 65 11.39 -3.64 -1.64
N VAL A 66 10.94 -3.90 -0.41
CA VAL A 66 11.75 -4.53 0.65
C VAL A 66 11.38 -5.99 0.90
N ALA A 67 10.18 -6.40 0.49
CA ALA A 67 9.71 -7.78 0.46
C ALA A 67 8.58 -7.90 -0.56
N ALA A 68 8.21 -9.12 -0.95
CA ALA A 68 7.15 -9.40 -1.93
C ALA A 68 5.89 -8.53 -1.69
N GLY A 69 5.45 -8.43 -0.43
CA GLY A 69 4.26 -7.70 -0.02
C GLY A 69 4.51 -6.30 0.57
N SER A 70 5.70 -5.71 0.49
CA SER A 70 5.93 -4.38 1.09
C SER A 70 6.95 -3.49 0.39
N VAL A 71 6.65 -2.19 0.36
CA VAL A 71 7.51 -1.13 -0.15
C VAL A 71 7.86 -0.18 0.98
N ARG A 72 9.13 0.23 1.05
CA ARG A 72 9.60 1.25 1.99
C ARG A 72 10.05 2.49 1.26
N TYR A 73 9.72 3.63 1.85
CA TYR A 73 10.01 4.96 1.35
C TYR A 73 10.74 5.77 2.41
N LEU A 74 11.65 6.62 1.95
CA LEU A 74 12.34 7.61 2.75
C LEU A 74 12.11 8.98 2.13
N ALA A 75 11.71 9.94 2.95
CA ALA A 75 11.54 11.32 2.58
C ALA A 75 12.09 12.24 3.68
N MET A 76 12.23 13.52 3.39
CA MET A 76 12.63 14.54 4.35
C MET A 76 11.71 15.75 4.32
N ARG A 77 11.66 16.49 5.42
CA ARG A 77 10.96 17.77 5.49
C ARG A 77 11.87 18.80 6.15
N ARG A 78 11.97 19.95 5.48
CA ARG A 78 12.64 21.15 5.98
C ARG A 78 11.62 22.12 6.57
N PHE A 79 12.04 22.84 7.59
CA PHE A 79 11.27 23.94 8.19
C PHE A 79 12.01 25.26 7.99
N ALA A 80 11.29 26.37 8.00
CA ALA A 80 11.90 27.71 7.83
C ALA A 80 12.95 28.04 8.90
N ALA A 81 12.88 27.38 10.07
CA ALA A 81 13.82 27.54 11.17
C ALA A 81 15.11 26.72 11.00
N ASP A 82 15.24 25.91 9.94
CA ASP A 82 16.42 25.10 9.67
C ASP A 82 17.56 26.02 9.21
N THR A 83 18.64 26.04 9.98
CA THR A 83 19.84 26.87 9.70
C THR A 83 20.95 26.08 9.01
N THR A 84 20.74 24.79 8.76
CA THR A 84 21.73 23.85 8.19
C THR A 84 21.18 23.16 6.94
N PRO A 85 22.04 22.69 6.03
CA PRO A 85 21.62 21.87 4.90
C PRO A 85 21.00 20.52 5.30
N ASP A 86 21.24 20.03 6.52
CA ASP A 86 20.62 18.79 7.00
C ASP A 86 19.13 19.02 7.33
N PRO A 87 18.21 18.16 6.84
CA PRO A 87 16.79 18.30 7.13
C PRO A 87 16.50 18.06 8.62
N ALA A 88 15.60 18.84 9.20
CA ALA A 88 15.20 18.64 10.59
C ALA A 88 14.30 17.41 10.80
N LEU A 89 13.59 16.95 9.77
CA LEU A 89 12.65 15.84 9.88
C LEU A 89 12.89 14.79 8.78
N VAL A 90 13.08 13.56 9.21
CA VAL A 90 13.11 12.37 8.35
C VAL A 90 11.78 11.64 8.47
N VAL A 91 11.25 11.20 7.34
CA VAL A 91 9.99 10.46 7.22
C VAL A 91 10.30 9.10 6.61
N GLU A 92 10.03 8.03 7.36
CA GLU A 92 10.02 6.67 6.84
C GLU A 92 8.57 6.21 6.70
N ARG A 93 8.21 5.69 5.53
CA ARG A 93 6.87 5.18 5.25
C ARG A 93 6.99 3.77 4.70
N THR A 94 6.29 2.81 5.29
CA THR A 94 6.23 1.43 4.81
C THR A 94 4.79 1.10 4.48
N ARG A 95 4.53 0.60 3.28
CA ARG A 95 3.21 0.18 2.82
C ARG A 95 3.22 -1.30 2.51
N HIS A 96 2.20 -2.00 2.98
CA HIS A 96 2.01 -3.42 2.75
C HIS A 96 0.82 -3.66 1.82
N ALA A 97 0.93 -4.70 1.00
CA ALA A 97 -0.11 -5.11 0.05
C ALA A 97 -1.40 -5.55 0.74
N ASP A 98 -1.33 -6.01 2.00
CA ASP A 98 -2.49 -6.40 2.81
C ASP A 98 -3.26 -5.21 3.42
N GLY A 99 -2.89 -3.97 3.09
CA GLY A 99 -3.57 -2.77 3.54
C GLY A 99 -3.02 -2.16 4.83
N ARG A 100 -1.92 -2.70 5.40
CA ARG A 100 -1.17 -1.99 6.45
C ARG A 100 -0.32 -0.88 5.89
N GLU A 101 -0.23 0.23 6.61
CA GLU A 101 0.76 1.27 6.34
C GLU A 101 1.31 1.83 7.65
N ARG A 102 2.62 2.07 7.71
CA ARG A 102 3.27 2.65 8.88
C ARG A 102 4.08 3.87 8.46
N ILE A 103 3.87 4.99 9.15
CA ILE A 103 4.62 6.24 8.93
C ILE A 103 5.35 6.55 10.24
N VAL A 104 6.66 6.75 10.14
CA VAL A 104 7.54 7.13 11.24
C VAL A 104 8.19 8.45 10.93
N LEU A 105 8.03 9.40 11.82
CA LEU A 105 8.70 10.70 11.80
C LEU A 105 9.85 10.69 12.79
N ARG A 106 11.00 11.23 12.42
CA ARG A 106 12.15 11.39 13.32
C ARG A 106 12.72 12.79 13.22
N ASN A 107 12.76 13.49 14.36
CA ASN A 107 13.43 14.79 14.46
C ASN A 107 14.95 14.56 14.53
N THR A 108 15.64 14.89 13.43
CA THR A 108 17.10 14.85 13.32
C THR A 108 17.74 16.21 13.57
N GLY A 109 16.92 17.25 13.74
CA GLY A 109 17.37 18.60 14.08
C GLY A 109 17.72 18.77 15.56
N ARG A 110 18.20 19.96 15.89
CA ARG A 110 18.62 20.34 17.26
C ARG A 110 17.54 21.07 18.06
N ARG A 111 16.38 21.34 17.46
CA ARG A 111 15.28 22.11 18.05
C ARG A 111 14.00 21.28 18.07
N PRO A 112 13.12 21.47 19.08
CA PRO A 112 11.79 20.88 19.06
C PRO A 112 11.01 21.35 17.82
N LEU A 113 10.22 20.44 17.25
CA LEU A 113 9.35 20.72 16.12
C LEU A 113 7.88 20.66 16.56
N ARG A 114 7.05 21.55 16.01
CA ARG A 114 5.59 21.50 16.14
C ARG A 114 4.97 21.71 14.77
N PHE A 115 4.17 20.75 14.33
CA PHE A 115 3.57 20.79 13.00
C PHE A 115 2.31 19.91 12.93
N PRO A 116 1.37 20.25 12.06
CA PRO A 116 0.33 19.30 11.70
C PRO A 116 0.84 18.26 10.72
N LEU A 117 0.46 17.01 10.95
CA LEU A 117 0.51 15.94 9.97
C LEU A 117 -0.89 15.70 9.45
N GLU A 118 -1.06 15.69 8.13
CA GLU A 118 -2.35 15.43 7.49
C GLU A 118 -2.21 14.30 6.47
N LEU A 119 -3.19 13.41 6.46
CA LEU A 119 -3.37 12.38 5.45
C LEU A 119 -4.68 12.64 4.71
N ALA A 120 -4.57 13.07 3.46
CA ALA A 120 -5.71 13.18 2.55
C ALA A 120 -5.94 11.82 1.88
N LEU A 121 -7.05 11.20 2.21
CA LEU A 121 -7.44 9.88 1.74
C LEU A 121 -8.50 9.97 0.63
N GLY A 122 -8.70 8.89 -0.10
CA GLY A 122 -9.72 8.81 -1.13
C GLY A 122 -9.81 7.40 -1.69
N THR A 123 -11.01 7.02 -2.11
CA THR A 123 -11.26 5.73 -2.73
C THR A 123 -12.38 5.89 -3.75
N ASP A 124 -12.29 5.14 -4.83
CA ASP A 124 -13.31 5.02 -5.86
C ASP A 124 -13.88 3.61 -5.95
N LEU A 125 -13.25 2.65 -5.24
CA LEU A 125 -13.54 1.22 -5.31
C LEU A 125 -13.63 0.69 -6.75
N ILE A 126 -12.95 1.31 -7.72
CA ILE A 126 -13.08 0.84 -9.11
C ILE A 126 -12.34 -0.51 -9.30
N PRO A 127 -12.90 -1.43 -10.09
CA PRO A 127 -12.15 -2.59 -10.58
C PRO A 127 -10.92 -2.20 -11.43
N LEU A 128 -9.82 -2.94 -11.27
CA LEU A 128 -8.57 -2.68 -11.99
C LEU A 128 -8.70 -2.84 -13.51
N ASP A 129 -9.51 -3.77 -13.98
CA ASP A 129 -9.81 -3.98 -15.40
C ASP A 129 -10.54 -2.77 -16.01
N ALA A 130 -11.48 -2.16 -15.29
CA ALA A 130 -12.15 -0.94 -15.71
C ALA A 130 -11.17 0.25 -15.81
N LEU A 131 -10.23 0.40 -14.86
CA LEU A 131 -9.15 1.40 -14.95
C LEU A 131 -8.28 1.22 -16.19
N ARG A 132 -7.92 -0.04 -16.49
CA ARG A 132 -7.15 -0.41 -17.68
C ARG A 132 -7.91 -0.14 -18.98
N ALA A 133 -9.23 -0.34 -18.96
CA ALA A 133 -10.11 0.02 -20.07
C ALA A 133 -10.29 1.55 -20.24
N GLY A 134 -9.67 2.37 -19.39
CA GLY A 134 -9.68 3.82 -19.52
C GLY A 134 -10.71 4.54 -18.66
N HIS A 135 -11.51 3.84 -17.85
CA HIS A 135 -12.45 4.47 -16.94
C HIS A 135 -11.71 5.31 -15.90
N ARG A 136 -12.28 6.46 -15.56
CA ARG A 136 -11.73 7.40 -14.57
C ARG A 136 -12.86 7.73 -13.59
N PRO A 137 -12.92 7.04 -12.44
CA PRO A 137 -13.97 7.25 -11.47
C PRO A 137 -13.72 8.55 -10.69
N ILE A 138 -14.77 9.04 -10.04
CA ILE A 138 -14.65 10.06 -9.00
C ILE A 138 -14.51 9.37 -7.65
N ASP A 139 -13.81 10.02 -6.71
CA ASP A 139 -13.73 9.53 -5.33
C ASP A 139 -15.14 9.49 -4.71
N LEU A 140 -15.41 8.42 -3.97
CA LEU A 140 -16.63 8.24 -3.18
C LEU A 140 -16.64 9.23 -2.00
N PRO A 141 -17.84 9.66 -1.56
CA PRO A 141 -17.96 10.51 -0.38
C PRO A 141 -17.51 9.77 0.87
N ALA A 142 -16.60 10.39 1.63
CA ALA A 142 -16.12 9.84 2.90
C ALA A 142 -17.13 10.07 4.02
N ARG A 143 -17.05 9.21 5.04
CA ARG A 143 -17.74 9.35 6.33
C ARG A 143 -16.72 9.15 7.44
N VAL A 144 -16.88 9.87 8.55
CA VAL A 144 -16.07 9.58 9.74
C VAL A 144 -16.53 8.25 10.33
N ALA A 145 -15.58 7.35 10.62
CA ALA A 145 -15.86 6.03 11.14
C ALA A 145 -14.77 5.63 12.15
N ALA A 146 -15.15 5.48 13.43
CA ALA A 146 -14.23 5.19 14.53
C ALA A 146 -13.03 6.17 14.55
N ALA A 147 -11.81 5.68 14.69
CA ALA A 147 -10.57 6.45 14.62
C ALA A 147 -10.09 6.70 13.17
N GLY A 148 -11.01 6.95 12.24
CA GLY A 148 -10.64 7.15 10.84
C GLY A 148 -11.81 7.48 9.89
N LEU A 149 -11.75 6.97 8.66
CA LEU A 149 -12.68 7.27 7.57
C LEU A 149 -13.24 6.00 6.93
N GLY A 150 -14.44 6.08 6.39
CA GLY A 150 -15.11 4.99 5.68
C GLY A 150 -15.82 5.45 4.41
N TRP A 151 -15.97 4.52 3.47
CA TRP A 151 -16.65 4.72 2.18
C TRP A 151 -17.48 3.49 1.85
N SER A 152 -18.55 3.71 1.09
CA SER A 152 -19.43 2.65 0.61
C SER A 152 -19.74 2.87 -0.87
N ALA A 153 -19.55 1.84 -1.68
CA ALA A 153 -19.94 1.84 -3.08
C ALA A 153 -21.42 1.40 -3.24
N PRO A 154 -22.07 1.78 -4.35
CA PRO A 154 -23.45 1.36 -4.65
C PRO A 154 -23.63 -0.16 -4.78
N ASP A 155 -22.57 -0.90 -5.10
CA ASP A 155 -22.57 -2.36 -5.20
C ASP A 155 -22.47 -3.08 -3.84
N GLY A 156 -22.49 -2.32 -2.74
CA GLY A 156 -22.47 -2.84 -1.38
C GLY A 156 -21.07 -3.06 -0.81
N MET A 157 -20.01 -2.84 -1.57
CA MET A 157 -18.64 -2.91 -1.03
C MET A 157 -18.35 -1.69 -0.16
N SER A 158 -17.77 -1.91 1.02
CA SER A 158 -17.26 -0.83 1.89
C SER A 158 -15.77 -0.97 2.12
N VAL A 159 -15.13 0.16 2.39
CA VAL A 159 -13.76 0.21 2.88
C VAL A 159 -13.68 1.17 4.05
N ARG A 160 -12.90 0.80 5.06
CA ARG A 160 -12.56 1.67 6.19
C ARG A 160 -11.05 1.81 6.30
N VAL A 161 -10.61 3.02 6.64
CA VAL A 161 -9.24 3.29 7.06
C VAL A 161 -9.28 3.67 8.52
N VAL A 162 -8.56 2.93 9.35
CA VAL A 162 -8.42 3.19 10.79
C VAL A 162 -6.98 3.54 11.08
N ALA A 163 -6.75 4.53 11.95
CA ALA A 163 -5.41 4.96 12.35
C ALA A 163 -5.15 4.74 13.85
N GLU A 164 -3.92 4.35 14.17
CA GLU A 164 -3.41 4.15 15.53
C GLU A 164 -2.04 4.87 15.64
N PRO A 165 -1.90 5.91 16.48
CA PRO A 165 -2.92 6.49 17.35
C PRO A 165 -4.05 7.16 16.55
N ALA A 166 -5.21 7.29 17.20
CA ALA A 166 -6.36 7.99 16.61
C ALA A 166 -5.99 9.43 16.21
N PRO A 167 -6.56 9.97 15.12
CA PRO A 167 -6.35 11.35 14.70
C PRO A 167 -6.97 12.32 15.70
N ASP A 168 -6.31 13.47 15.91
CA ASP A 168 -6.87 14.59 16.67
C ASP A 168 -8.10 15.17 15.97
N THR A 169 -8.14 15.09 14.63
CA THR A 169 -9.29 15.50 13.83
C THR A 169 -9.47 14.60 12.61
N ALA A 170 -10.71 14.17 12.36
CA ALA A 170 -11.12 13.47 11.14
C ALA A 170 -12.20 14.29 10.42
N LEU A 171 -11.94 14.67 9.17
CA LEU A 171 -12.83 15.48 8.35
C LEU A 171 -13.35 14.66 7.18
N ALA A 172 -14.66 14.37 7.17
CA ALA A 172 -15.31 13.74 6.02
C ALA A 172 -15.26 14.65 4.78
N ALA A 173 -15.48 15.96 4.98
CA ALA A 173 -15.26 16.97 3.95
C ALA A 173 -13.76 17.08 3.64
N GLY A 174 -13.34 16.55 2.49
CA GLY A 174 -11.93 16.46 2.09
C GLY A 174 -11.27 15.12 2.42
N ALA A 175 -11.93 14.25 3.18
CA ALA A 175 -11.44 12.92 3.57
C ALA A 175 -10.04 12.97 4.21
N THR A 176 -9.87 13.82 5.22
CA THR A 176 -8.58 14.09 5.85
C THR A 176 -8.52 13.58 7.28
N LEU A 177 -7.41 12.93 7.64
CA LEU A 177 -7.02 12.65 9.02
C LEU A 177 -5.89 13.59 9.44
N ARG A 178 -5.95 14.14 10.66
CA ARG A 178 -4.97 15.12 11.15
C ARG A 178 -4.49 14.80 12.55
N TRP A 179 -3.19 15.04 12.78
CA TRP A 179 -2.52 15.03 14.09
C TRP A 179 -1.71 16.30 14.27
N ASP A 180 -1.77 16.92 15.45
CA ASP A 180 -0.92 18.04 15.85
C ASP A 180 0.28 17.51 16.65
N ILE A 181 1.43 17.38 15.99
CA ILE A 181 2.60 16.68 16.53
C ILE A 181 3.57 17.68 17.16
N GLY A 182 3.97 17.40 18.40
CA GLY A 182 5.15 17.97 19.04
C GLY A 182 6.27 16.92 19.12
N LEU A 183 7.46 17.23 18.60
CA LEU A 183 8.57 16.28 18.53
C LEU A 183 9.89 16.90 18.96
N ASP A 184 10.39 16.47 20.11
CA ASP A 184 11.70 16.89 20.63
C ASP A 184 12.87 16.37 19.79
N PRO A 185 14.06 16.99 19.87
CA PRO A 185 15.27 16.50 19.20
C PRO A 185 15.54 15.02 19.49
N ALA A 186 15.97 14.27 18.46
CA ALA A 186 16.26 12.84 18.53
C ALA A 186 15.08 11.95 18.98
N ARG A 187 13.84 12.47 18.96
CA ARG A 187 12.62 11.68 19.20
C ARG A 187 11.94 11.29 17.91
N SER A 188 11.12 10.25 18.02
CA SER A 188 10.30 9.74 16.94
C SER A 188 8.84 9.65 17.34
N TRP A 189 7.98 9.79 16.33
CA TRP A 189 6.53 9.58 16.43
C TRP A 189 6.10 8.67 15.28
N ALA A 190 5.09 7.85 15.49
CA ALA A 190 4.61 6.93 14.47
C ALA A 190 3.09 6.82 14.46
N VAL A 191 2.55 6.54 13.27
CA VAL A 191 1.15 6.15 13.06
C VAL A 191 1.09 4.92 12.17
N GLU A 192 0.19 4.01 12.51
CA GLU A 192 -0.20 2.87 11.71
C GLU A 192 -1.60 3.08 11.14
N LEU A 193 -1.76 2.82 9.84
CA LEU A 193 -3.04 2.79 9.14
C LEU A 193 -3.40 1.35 8.80
N ARG A 194 -4.68 1.02 8.95
CA ARG A 194 -5.27 -0.25 8.48
C ARG A 194 -6.38 0.06 7.49
N ILE A 195 -6.16 -0.32 6.23
CA ILE A 195 -7.17 -0.27 5.18
C ILE A 195 -7.89 -1.62 5.18
N VAL A 196 -9.18 -1.61 5.53
CA VAL A 196 -10.01 -2.80 5.68
C VAL A 196 -11.11 -2.76 4.64
N ALA A 197 -11.02 -3.64 3.64
CA ALA A 197 -12.11 -3.89 2.72
C ALA A 197 -13.11 -4.84 3.39
N GLU A 198 -14.37 -4.44 3.39
CA GLU A 198 -15.47 -5.27 3.87
C GLU A 198 -16.13 -5.93 2.65
N PRO A 199 -16.22 -7.28 2.62
CA PRO A 199 -16.79 -7.98 1.50
C PRO A 199 -18.29 -7.70 1.39
N VAL A 200 -18.80 -7.74 0.15
CA VAL A 200 -20.24 -7.68 -0.10
C VAL A 200 -20.89 -8.91 0.56
N PRO A 201 -21.97 -8.74 1.35
CA PRO A 201 -22.67 -9.86 1.97
C PRO A 201 -23.03 -10.94 0.94
N GLY A 202 -22.73 -12.20 1.27
CA GLY A 202 -22.98 -13.34 0.37
C GLY A 202 -21.94 -13.55 -0.73
N ARG A 203 -20.90 -12.71 -0.84
CA ARG A 203 -19.79 -12.88 -1.78
C ARG A 203 -18.46 -12.95 -1.04
N ALA A 204 -17.96 -14.17 -0.83
CA ALA A 204 -16.63 -14.39 -0.27
C ALA A 204 -15.58 -14.37 -1.39
N GLY A 205 -14.66 -13.40 -1.35
CA GLY A 205 -13.48 -13.36 -2.20
C GLY A 205 -12.38 -14.34 -1.73
N PRO A 206 -11.30 -14.49 -2.52
CA PRO A 206 -10.10 -15.21 -2.09
C PRO A 206 -9.52 -14.62 -0.80
N ARG A 207 -8.85 -15.46 -0.01
CA ARG A 207 -8.18 -15.04 1.24
C ARG A 207 -6.68 -15.23 1.11
N ALA A 208 -5.91 -14.39 1.80
CA ALA A 208 -4.47 -14.54 1.87
C ALA A 208 -4.07 -15.91 2.43
N PHE A 209 -3.04 -16.52 1.84
CA PHE A 209 -2.52 -17.80 2.27
C PHE A 209 -1.61 -17.66 3.50
N SER A 210 -1.95 -18.32 4.61
CA SER A 210 -1.16 -18.32 5.85
C SER A 210 -0.46 -19.64 6.17
N GLY A 211 -0.66 -20.69 5.35
CA GLY A 211 -0.14 -22.03 5.60
C GLY A 211 1.33 -22.24 5.21
N GLN A 212 1.77 -23.50 5.26
CA GLN A 212 3.05 -23.94 4.67
C GLN A 212 2.88 -24.11 3.16
N PRO A 213 3.72 -23.50 2.31
CA PRO A 213 3.55 -23.60 0.87
C PRO A 213 3.58 -25.06 0.40
N PRO A 214 2.89 -25.40 -0.70
CA PRO A 214 2.79 -26.77 -1.18
C PRO A 214 4.07 -27.30 -1.87
N TRP A 215 5.21 -26.62 -1.71
CA TRP A 215 6.50 -27.00 -2.28
C TRP A 215 7.55 -27.23 -1.19
N ALA A 216 8.49 -28.12 -1.47
CA ALA A 216 9.68 -28.28 -0.64
C ALA A 216 10.67 -27.14 -0.92
N GLU A 217 11.34 -26.64 0.12
CA GLU A 217 12.40 -25.65 -0.05
C GLU A 217 13.64 -26.30 -0.69
N PRO A 218 14.10 -25.83 -1.87
CA PRO A 218 15.23 -26.40 -2.57
C PRO A 218 16.54 -26.05 -1.86
N ARG A 219 17.46 -27.02 -1.77
CA ARG A 219 18.85 -26.74 -1.38
C ARG A 219 19.62 -26.24 -2.60
N VAL A 220 19.98 -24.96 -2.60
CA VAL A 220 20.75 -24.34 -3.68
C VAL A 220 22.25 -24.56 -3.43
N ARG A 221 22.94 -25.17 -4.40
CA ARG A 221 24.40 -25.25 -4.44
C ARG A 221 24.87 -24.52 -5.69
N SER A 222 25.61 -23.42 -5.51
CA SER A 222 26.14 -22.61 -6.61
C SER A 222 27.39 -21.88 -6.13
N ASP A 223 28.36 -21.68 -7.02
CA ASP A 223 29.54 -20.86 -6.76
C ASP A 223 29.21 -19.36 -6.72
N ASP A 224 28.04 -18.97 -7.24
CA ASP A 224 27.52 -17.60 -7.16
C ASP A 224 26.52 -17.46 -6.01
N VAL A 225 26.93 -16.73 -4.97
CA VAL A 225 26.13 -16.46 -3.77
C VAL A 225 24.79 -15.78 -4.07
N ARG A 226 24.67 -15.08 -5.21
CA ARG A 226 23.43 -14.40 -5.61
C ARG A 226 22.34 -15.37 -6.03
N VAL A 227 22.69 -16.57 -6.48
CA VAL A 227 21.73 -17.57 -6.95
C VAL A 227 20.85 -18.06 -5.80
N ALA A 228 21.45 -18.32 -4.63
CA ALA A 228 20.71 -18.71 -3.44
C ALA A 228 19.70 -17.63 -3.02
N ALA A 229 20.15 -16.36 -2.97
CA ALA A 229 19.30 -15.23 -2.63
C ALA A 229 18.17 -15.02 -3.66
N TRP A 230 18.45 -15.22 -4.95
CA TRP A 230 17.44 -15.11 -6.01
C TRP A 230 16.37 -16.19 -5.91
N VAL A 231 16.75 -17.45 -5.68
CA VAL A 231 15.79 -18.55 -5.48
C VAL A 231 14.93 -18.31 -4.24
N GLU A 232 15.56 -17.89 -3.14
CA GLU A 232 14.86 -17.59 -1.89
C GLU A 232 13.86 -16.44 -2.07
N GLN A 233 14.24 -15.38 -2.80
CA GLN A 233 13.34 -14.30 -3.17
C GLN A 233 12.18 -14.79 -4.05
N GLY A 234 12.46 -15.60 -5.07
CA GLY A 234 11.43 -16.16 -5.95
C GLY A 234 10.40 -17.03 -5.22
N LEU A 235 10.82 -17.79 -4.21
CA LEU A 235 9.91 -18.58 -3.36
C LEU A 235 9.05 -17.70 -2.46
N ARG A 236 9.61 -16.60 -1.93
CA ARG A 236 8.83 -15.60 -1.17
C ARG A 236 7.82 -14.90 -2.05
N ASP A 237 8.20 -14.53 -3.27
CA ASP A 237 7.31 -13.90 -4.25
C ASP A 237 6.19 -14.86 -4.66
N LEU A 238 6.51 -16.12 -4.94
CA LEU A 238 5.51 -17.15 -5.26
C LEU A 238 4.54 -17.38 -4.08
N ARG A 239 5.06 -17.44 -2.84
CA ARG A 239 4.23 -17.55 -1.64
C ARG A 239 3.25 -16.38 -1.54
N ALA A 240 3.71 -15.16 -1.81
CA ALA A 240 2.88 -13.96 -1.73
C ALA A 240 1.81 -13.89 -2.83
N LEU A 241 1.88 -14.75 -3.86
CA LEU A 241 0.82 -14.89 -4.86
C LEU A 241 -0.24 -15.92 -4.47
N LEU A 242 -0.01 -16.75 -3.45
CA LEU A 242 -0.96 -17.79 -3.06
C LEU A 242 -2.19 -17.20 -2.36
N VAL A 243 -3.35 -17.66 -2.80
CA VAL A 243 -4.63 -17.43 -2.12
C VAL A 243 -5.30 -18.75 -1.78
N VAL A 244 -6.06 -18.76 -0.70
CA VAL A 244 -7.05 -19.82 -0.45
C VAL A 244 -8.34 -19.40 -1.16
N PRO A 245 -8.85 -20.21 -2.11
CA PRO A 245 -10.14 -19.94 -2.75
C PRO A 245 -11.27 -19.81 -1.73
N GLY A 246 -12.38 -19.19 -2.14
CA GLY A 246 -13.59 -19.09 -1.31
C GLY A 246 -14.10 -20.46 -0.84
N PRO A 247 -15.00 -20.52 0.15
CA PRO A 247 -15.46 -21.76 0.78
C PRO A 247 -16.06 -22.80 -0.19
N ASP A 248 -16.51 -22.37 -1.37
CA ASP A 248 -17.14 -23.21 -2.40
C ASP A 248 -16.13 -23.83 -3.38
N LEU A 249 -14.84 -23.57 -3.20
CA LEU A 249 -13.75 -24.02 -4.09
C LEU A 249 -12.74 -24.92 -3.33
N PRO A 250 -11.87 -25.65 -4.06
CA PRO A 250 -10.90 -26.55 -3.44
C PRO A 250 -10.06 -25.85 -2.36
N THR A 251 -9.77 -26.54 -1.26
CA THR A 251 -8.98 -26.02 -0.13
C THR A 251 -7.50 -25.80 -0.46
N ALA A 252 -7.03 -26.28 -1.61
CA ALA A 252 -5.66 -26.10 -2.04
C ALA A 252 -5.40 -24.63 -2.43
N PRO A 253 -4.25 -24.06 -2.01
CA PRO A 253 -3.91 -22.70 -2.39
C PRO A 253 -3.67 -22.60 -3.91
N LEU A 254 -4.13 -21.51 -4.51
CA LEU A 254 -3.94 -21.20 -5.91
C LEU A 254 -3.06 -19.96 -6.07
N PRO A 255 -2.07 -19.97 -6.98
CA PRO A 255 -1.30 -18.77 -7.28
C PRO A 255 -2.15 -17.79 -8.11
N MET A 256 -2.08 -16.52 -7.75
CA MET A 256 -2.57 -15.40 -8.54
C MET A 256 -1.49 -14.96 -9.52
N ALA A 257 -1.88 -14.42 -10.66
CA ALA A 257 -0.94 -13.93 -11.67
C ALA A 257 -1.42 -12.65 -12.35
N GLY A 258 -0.51 -12.03 -13.12
CA GLY A 258 -0.80 -10.88 -13.98
C GLY A 258 -0.45 -9.51 -13.38
N ALA A 259 0.14 -9.46 -12.18
CA ALA A 259 0.53 -8.20 -11.55
C ALA A 259 1.51 -7.40 -12.44
N PRO A 260 1.43 -6.06 -12.49
CA PRO A 260 0.48 -5.19 -11.79
C PRO A 260 -0.85 -4.98 -12.54
N TRP A 261 -1.03 -5.60 -13.70
CA TRP A 261 -2.17 -5.31 -14.59
C TRP A 261 -3.42 -6.14 -14.26
N GLN A 262 -3.24 -7.26 -13.58
CA GLN A 262 -4.27 -8.17 -13.10
C GLN A 262 -3.79 -8.80 -11.80
N LEU A 263 -4.70 -9.37 -11.02
CA LEU A 263 -4.35 -10.28 -9.94
C LEU A 263 -5.49 -11.30 -9.84
N ALA A 264 -5.37 -12.37 -10.61
CA ALA A 264 -6.41 -13.39 -10.74
C ALA A 264 -5.81 -14.79 -10.84
N PRO A 265 -6.54 -15.86 -10.47
CA PRO A 265 -6.09 -17.22 -10.72
C PRO A 265 -6.08 -17.46 -12.23
N THR A 266 -4.99 -18.03 -12.75
CA THR A 266 -4.92 -18.46 -14.15
C THR A 266 -4.65 -19.96 -14.20
N GLY A 267 -5.42 -20.70 -15.01
CA GLY A 267 -5.28 -22.16 -15.08
C GLY A 267 -3.89 -22.60 -15.53
N ARG A 268 -3.27 -21.85 -16.45
CA ARG A 268 -1.88 -22.10 -16.86
C ARG A 268 -0.92 -21.95 -15.70
N ASP A 269 -0.93 -20.82 -14.99
CA ASP A 269 0.09 -20.55 -13.99
C ASP A 269 -0.12 -21.43 -12.74
N ALA A 270 -1.38 -21.82 -12.46
CA ALA A 270 -1.71 -22.86 -11.49
C ALA A 270 -1.10 -24.22 -11.87
N LEU A 271 -1.21 -24.66 -13.14
CA LEU A 271 -0.62 -25.93 -13.60
C LEU A 271 0.91 -25.92 -13.55
N TRP A 272 1.56 -24.79 -13.86
CA TRP A 272 3.01 -24.66 -13.76
C TRP A 272 3.49 -24.69 -12.30
N THR A 273 2.75 -24.06 -11.40
CA THR A 273 3.08 -24.02 -9.96
C THR A 273 2.79 -25.34 -9.26
N ALA A 274 1.81 -26.11 -9.74
CA ALA A 274 1.44 -27.42 -9.19
C ALA A 274 2.42 -28.55 -9.58
N ARG A 275 3.37 -28.31 -10.48
CA ARG A 275 4.40 -29.29 -10.83
C ARG A 275 5.49 -29.29 -9.75
N THR A 276 5.31 -30.16 -8.76
CA THR A 276 6.34 -30.59 -7.81
C THR A 276 7.06 -31.84 -8.28
#